data_AF-A0A850A5U6-F1
#
_entry.id   AF-A0A850A5U6-F1
#
_cell.length_a   1.000
_cell.length_b   1.000
_cell.length_c   1.000
_cell.angle_alpha   90.00
_cell.angle_beta   90.00
_cell.angle_gamma   90.00
#
_symmetry.space_group_name_H-M   'P 1'
#
loop_
_entity.id
_entity.type
_entity.pdbx_description
1 polymer ?
#
loop_
_entity_poly.entity_id
_entity_poly.type
_entity_poly.pdbx_seq_one_letter_code
_entity_poly.pdbx_strand_id
1 'polypeptide(L)'
;MSRNTRFLSGAARFCNDALFVASARLGRVATIVILLSFISNVTRGQSAYLIGLGHLDPNFDVSYAFGVSADGMVVTGESSRPNFQTEAFQWTMERGIVGMGYRSSDGHCVSGDGRVIVGGVSPGEAYYWIPGVEFYRMGDLPGGSFSSKAWGADWEGAVIVGSASSERSRNIEAFIWTSQDGMVGLGGLDPNHIYSLASGISSDGTIVVGKTRSPETQVAFRWTAEEGMHELSRSEKWGWHQAQGISPDGSVIVGYGYYNDLGYDAFRWTEEEGMTALGVLDETPFKYQGRAEDASVRGWIIVGWSDEDDGRKAVVWTPRRGILRLGELLANDFGVDLGTWEMYSGFAVSYDGKTIVGEGWHFENGEGITEGFLVRIPCIDDCDRCSFRERMTGTCKPRGDGTVKVIAKLSGGRVGATLTFCLDYYKAFAEATVNEDGRAKARFKRLPPGPHHLTLKECDAPADVGCE
;
A
#
# COMPACT_ATOMS: atom_id res chain seq x y z
N MET A 1 6.41 -17.92 -78.99
CA MET A 1 5.57 -18.99 -79.58
C MET A 1 5.17 -19.94 -78.47
N SER A 2 3.85 -20.11 -78.28
CA SER A 2 3.13 -21.23 -77.60
C SER A 2 3.58 -21.66 -76.19
N ARG A 3 2.72 -21.96 -75.22
CA ARG A 3 1.27 -22.07 -75.14
C ARG A 3 0.96 -22.33 -73.65
N ASN A 4 -0.01 -21.59 -73.13
CA ASN A 4 -1.21 -22.11 -72.48
C ASN A 4 -1.16 -23.04 -71.24
N THR A 5 -1.81 -22.54 -70.18
CA THR A 5 -2.96 -23.16 -69.43
C THR A 5 -2.66 -24.34 -68.50
N ARG A 6 -3.36 -24.59 -67.37
CA ARG A 6 -4.57 -24.04 -66.73
C ARG A 6 -4.70 -24.72 -65.35
N PHE A 7 -5.29 -23.98 -64.41
CA PHE A 7 -6.35 -24.37 -63.45
C PHE A 7 -6.18 -25.36 -62.28
N LEU A 8 -6.67 -24.85 -61.13
CA LEU A 8 -7.65 -25.39 -60.15
C LEU A 8 -7.30 -26.74 -59.50
N SER A 9 -7.22 -26.83 -58.19
CA SER A 9 -8.35 -26.83 -57.23
C SER A 9 -7.74 -27.39 -55.94
N GLY A 10 -8.12 -26.95 -54.75
CA GLY A 10 -9.35 -27.40 -54.10
C GLY A 10 -8.96 -27.87 -52.70
N ALA A 11 -9.63 -27.31 -51.71
CA ALA A 11 -9.42 -27.53 -50.29
C ALA A 11 -9.65 -28.98 -49.85
N ALA A 12 -8.97 -29.42 -48.79
CA ALA A 12 -9.59 -29.77 -47.50
C ALA A 12 -8.63 -30.56 -46.59
N ARG A 13 -8.53 -30.06 -45.35
CA ARG A 13 -8.51 -30.77 -44.04
C ARG A 13 -7.90 -32.19 -44.00
N PHE A 14 -6.96 -32.41 -43.09
CA PHE A 14 -7.17 -33.26 -41.91
C PHE A 14 -5.98 -33.16 -40.93
N CYS A 15 -6.30 -33.34 -39.65
CA CYS A 15 -5.47 -33.25 -38.46
C CYS A 15 -4.55 -34.48 -38.27
N ASN A 16 -3.48 -34.25 -37.50
CA ASN A 16 -2.74 -35.15 -36.60
C ASN A 16 -1.49 -35.90 -37.10
N ASP A 17 -0.39 -35.53 -36.40
CA ASP A 17 0.66 -36.35 -35.80
C ASP A 17 1.52 -37.28 -36.67
N ALA A 18 2.81 -36.92 -36.81
CA ALA A 18 3.94 -37.83 -36.54
C ALA A 18 5.29 -37.08 -36.55
N LEU A 19 6.03 -37.19 -35.43
CA LEU A 19 7.47 -36.98 -35.32
C LEU A 19 8.23 -38.10 -36.06
N PHE A 20 9.27 -37.77 -36.84
CA PHE A 20 10.67 -38.28 -36.70
C PHE A 20 11.59 -37.80 -37.85
N VAL A 21 12.61 -37.01 -37.46
CA VAL A 21 14.03 -36.96 -37.90
C VAL A 21 14.42 -37.09 -39.39
N ALA A 22 15.02 -36.03 -39.94
CA ALA A 22 16.23 -36.13 -40.78
C ALA A 22 16.99 -34.78 -40.83
N SER A 23 18.31 -34.90 -40.90
CA SER A 23 19.34 -33.91 -40.61
C SER A 23 19.78 -33.05 -41.80
N ALA A 24 20.55 -32.01 -41.47
CA ALA A 24 21.63 -31.38 -42.26
C ALA A 24 21.27 -30.16 -43.16
N ARG A 25 21.64 -28.94 -42.73
CA ARG A 25 22.95 -28.29 -42.99
C ARG A 25 22.93 -26.81 -42.58
N LEU A 26 24.03 -26.41 -41.95
CA LEU A 26 24.37 -25.09 -41.44
C LEU A 26 24.46 -24.01 -42.54
N GLY A 27 23.96 -22.82 -42.23
CA GLY A 27 24.28 -21.55 -42.91
C GLY A 27 23.99 -20.39 -41.95
N ARG A 28 25.06 -19.77 -41.43
CA ARG A 28 25.05 -18.75 -40.38
C ARG A 28 24.52 -17.40 -40.89
N VAL A 29 23.55 -16.80 -40.19
CA VAL A 29 23.50 -15.36 -39.88
C VAL A 29 23.03 -15.26 -38.43
N ALA A 30 23.90 -14.74 -37.55
CA ALA A 30 23.67 -14.66 -36.12
C ALA A 30 22.69 -13.54 -35.78
N THR A 31 21.44 -13.90 -35.45
CA THR A 31 20.54 -13.04 -34.69
C THR A 31 20.83 -13.26 -33.21
N ILE A 32 21.21 -12.21 -32.50
CA ILE A 32 21.35 -12.22 -31.05
C ILE A 32 19.97 -12.49 -30.46
N VAL A 33 19.77 -13.72 -29.99
CA VAL A 33 18.63 -14.14 -29.18
C VAL A 33 19.20 -14.42 -27.80
N ILE A 34 19.16 -13.43 -26.90
CA ILE A 34 19.41 -13.66 -25.48
C ILE A 34 18.06 -14.14 -24.91
N LEU A 35 17.84 -15.45 -24.93
CA LEU A 35 16.73 -16.10 -24.25
C LEU A 35 17.29 -16.92 -23.09
N LEU A 36 17.04 -16.38 -21.89
CA LEU A 36 16.71 -17.08 -20.64
C LEU A 36 17.23 -18.52 -20.50
N SER A 37 18.36 -18.67 -19.81
CA SER A 37 18.80 -19.95 -19.27
C SER A 37 19.10 -19.83 -17.77
N PHE A 38 18.05 -19.66 -16.97
CA PHE A 38 18.02 -20.04 -15.54
C PHE A 38 16.57 -20.35 -15.17
N ILE A 39 16.07 -21.51 -15.58
CA ILE A 39 14.95 -22.16 -14.88
C ILE A 39 15.46 -23.53 -14.43
N SER A 40 16.33 -23.51 -13.44
CA SER A 40 16.53 -24.66 -12.56
C SER A 40 15.40 -24.64 -11.53
N ASN A 41 14.46 -25.57 -11.65
CA ASN A 41 13.42 -25.95 -10.69
C ASN A 41 13.36 -25.11 -9.40
N VAL A 42 12.82 -23.89 -9.50
CA VAL A 42 12.35 -23.16 -8.32
C VAL A 42 10.99 -23.77 -8.00
N THR A 43 10.97 -24.67 -7.03
CA THR A 43 9.77 -24.84 -6.21
C THR A 43 9.32 -23.43 -5.81
N ARG A 44 8.11 -23.03 -6.20
CA ARG A 44 7.51 -21.71 -5.99
C ARG A 44 7.29 -21.45 -4.48
N GLY A 45 8.37 -21.35 -3.73
CA GLY A 45 8.45 -20.66 -2.45
C GLY A 45 8.73 -19.19 -2.75
N GLN A 46 7.97 -18.29 -2.13
CA GLN A 46 8.21 -16.85 -2.26
C GLN A 46 9.62 -16.56 -1.73
N SER A 47 10.59 -16.35 -2.61
CA SER A 47 11.90 -15.82 -2.22
C SER A 47 11.75 -14.34 -1.93
N ALA A 48 12.37 -13.85 -0.85
CA ALA A 48 12.52 -12.42 -0.64
C ALA A 48 13.37 -11.81 -1.76
N TYR A 49 13.15 -10.54 -2.08
CA TYR A 49 14.00 -9.81 -3.00
C TYR A 49 13.93 -8.29 -2.77
N LEU A 50 14.98 -7.60 -3.22
CA LEU A 50 15.09 -6.14 -3.25
C LEU A 50 15.22 -5.70 -4.71
N ILE A 51 14.53 -4.60 -5.06
CA ILE A 51 14.61 -3.93 -6.36
C ILE A 51 14.79 -2.44 -6.12
N GLY A 52 15.84 -1.88 -6.70
CA GLY A 52 15.93 -0.44 -6.92
C GLY A 52 14.97 -0.01 -8.04
N LEU A 53 14.19 1.04 -7.82
CA LEU A 53 13.21 1.50 -8.80
C LEU A 53 13.85 2.24 -9.99
N GLY A 54 15.07 2.72 -9.82
CA GLY A 54 15.80 3.62 -10.71
C GLY A 54 15.31 5.06 -10.62
N HIS A 55 15.57 5.81 -11.70
CA HIS A 55 15.20 7.21 -11.86
C HIS A 55 14.44 7.40 -13.18
N LEU A 56 13.65 8.47 -13.27
CA LEU A 56 12.83 8.74 -14.45
C LEU A 56 13.63 8.92 -15.75
N ASP A 57 14.76 9.64 -15.68
CA ASP A 57 15.70 9.77 -16.78
C ASP A 57 17.13 10.06 -16.24
N PRO A 58 18.20 9.97 -17.05
CA PRO A 58 19.58 10.15 -16.58
C PRO A 58 19.92 11.51 -15.95
N ASN A 59 19.03 12.51 -16.04
CA ASN A 59 19.20 13.81 -15.37
C ASN A 59 18.54 13.87 -13.99
N PHE A 60 17.88 12.80 -13.56
CA PHE A 60 17.36 12.62 -12.21
C PHE A 60 18.36 11.77 -11.43
N ASP A 61 18.78 12.26 -10.28
CA ASP A 61 19.80 11.65 -9.42
C ASP A 61 19.23 11.12 -8.10
N VAL A 62 17.96 11.44 -7.81
CA VAL A 62 17.25 10.97 -6.62
C VAL A 62 15.87 10.46 -6.98
N SER A 63 15.45 9.35 -6.37
CA SER A 63 14.05 8.90 -6.40
C SER A 63 13.57 8.48 -5.02
N TYR A 64 12.27 8.64 -4.78
CA TYR A 64 11.59 8.26 -3.55
C TYR A 64 10.36 7.45 -3.89
N ALA A 65 10.06 6.42 -3.10
CA ALA A 65 8.87 5.58 -3.28
C ALA A 65 7.93 5.75 -2.08
N PHE A 66 6.86 6.53 -2.25
CA PHE A 66 5.99 6.94 -1.15
C PHE A 66 4.75 6.05 -0.97
N GLY A 67 4.26 5.42 -2.03
CA GLY A 67 3.01 4.65 -1.98
C GLY A 67 3.08 3.36 -2.79
N VAL A 68 2.35 2.33 -2.34
CA VAL A 68 2.26 1.04 -3.01
C VAL A 68 0.81 0.52 -3.02
N SER A 69 0.39 -0.11 -4.12
CA SER A 69 -0.94 -0.70 -4.26
C SER A 69 -1.15 -1.90 -3.32
N ALA A 70 -2.40 -2.29 -3.11
CA ALA A 70 -2.74 -3.34 -2.15
C ALA A 70 -2.10 -4.70 -2.47
N ASP A 71 -1.90 -4.99 -3.75
CA ASP A 71 -1.24 -6.20 -4.26
C ASP A 71 0.28 -6.08 -4.34
N GLY A 72 0.85 -4.91 -4.08
CA GLY A 72 2.28 -4.65 -4.14
C GLY A 72 2.85 -4.50 -5.55
N MET A 73 2.02 -4.32 -6.58
CA MET A 73 2.47 -4.33 -7.98
C MET A 73 2.67 -2.96 -8.61
N VAL A 74 2.04 -1.92 -8.05
CA VAL A 74 2.14 -0.54 -8.52
C VAL A 74 2.71 0.31 -7.41
N VAL A 75 3.73 1.10 -7.73
CA VAL A 75 4.38 2.03 -6.80
C VAL A 75 4.26 3.44 -7.34
N THR A 76 4.07 4.41 -6.45
CA THR A 76 4.15 5.84 -6.78
C THR A 76 5.18 6.53 -5.91
N GLY A 77 5.69 7.65 -6.42
CA GLY A 77 6.66 8.45 -5.72
C GLY A 77 7.04 9.65 -6.54
N GLU A 78 8.25 10.17 -6.33
CA GLU A 78 8.83 11.24 -7.13
C GLU A 78 10.27 10.92 -7.52
N SER A 79 10.67 11.38 -8.71
CA SER A 79 12.08 11.52 -9.08
C SER A 79 12.46 13.00 -8.99
N SER A 80 13.63 13.32 -8.43
CA SER A 80 14.18 14.68 -8.36
C SER A 80 15.44 14.86 -9.21
N ARG A 81 15.57 16.05 -9.79
CA ARG A 81 16.77 16.53 -10.47
C ARG A 81 17.68 17.29 -9.51
N PRO A 82 18.96 17.53 -9.86
CA PRO A 82 19.87 18.34 -9.04
C PRO A 82 19.40 19.78 -8.77
N ASN A 83 18.47 20.30 -9.58
CA ASN A 83 17.87 21.63 -9.40
C ASN A 83 16.54 21.59 -8.60
N PHE A 84 16.28 20.51 -7.87
CA PHE A 84 15.08 20.28 -7.05
C PHE A 84 13.77 20.24 -7.83
N GLN A 85 13.84 20.05 -9.14
CA GLN A 85 12.64 19.82 -9.92
C GLN A 85 12.23 18.35 -9.79
N THR A 86 11.06 18.12 -9.23
CA THR A 86 10.48 16.80 -9.02
C THR A 86 9.49 16.42 -10.12
N GLU A 87 9.28 15.13 -10.31
CA GLU A 87 8.20 14.60 -11.12
C GLU A 87 7.63 13.34 -10.49
N ALA A 88 6.30 13.33 -10.30
CA ALA A 88 5.56 12.18 -9.85
C ALA A 88 5.65 11.05 -10.88
N PHE A 89 5.71 9.81 -10.40
CA PHE A 89 5.80 8.64 -11.28
C PHE A 89 4.86 7.50 -10.88
N GLN A 90 4.56 6.65 -11.86
CA GLN A 90 4.10 5.28 -11.66
C GLN A 90 5.26 4.33 -11.94
N TRP A 91 5.52 3.38 -11.06
CA TRP A 91 6.42 2.27 -11.31
C TRP A 91 5.64 0.96 -11.36
N THR A 92 6.01 0.10 -12.31
CA THR A 92 5.59 -1.31 -12.37
C THR A 92 6.77 -2.16 -12.79
N MET A 93 6.77 -3.44 -12.42
CA MET A 93 7.84 -4.37 -12.79
C MET A 93 8.04 -4.51 -14.31
N GLU A 94 6.98 -4.35 -15.10
CA GLU A 94 7.04 -4.46 -16.56
C GLU A 94 7.62 -3.21 -17.22
N ARG A 95 7.32 -2.02 -16.69
CA ARG A 95 7.59 -0.75 -17.37
C ARG A 95 8.70 0.09 -16.71
N GLY A 96 9.12 -0.25 -15.49
CA GLY A 96 9.94 0.64 -14.68
C GLY A 96 9.19 1.93 -14.33
N ILE A 97 9.91 3.01 -14.11
CA ILE A 97 9.37 4.35 -13.84
C ILE A 97 8.77 4.95 -15.12
N VAL A 98 7.52 5.38 -15.03
CA VAL A 98 6.81 6.18 -16.01
C VAL A 98 6.38 7.49 -15.34
N GLY A 99 6.91 8.62 -15.81
CA GLY A 99 6.61 9.94 -15.28
C GLY A 99 5.21 10.42 -15.65
N MET A 100 4.64 11.26 -14.79
CA MET A 100 3.32 11.86 -15.01
C MET A 100 3.30 12.88 -16.17
N GLY A 101 4.46 13.43 -16.54
CA GLY A 101 4.61 14.44 -17.60
C GLY A 101 4.44 15.89 -17.11
N TYR A 102 4.28 16.11 -15.81
CA TYR A 102 4.17 17.44 -15.21
C TYR A 102 5.32 17.68 -14.23
N ARG A 103 6.16 18.66 -14.54
CA ARG A 103 7.27 19.07 -13.67
C ARG A 103 6.75 19.70 -12.38
N SER A 104 7.53 19.56 -11.32
CA SER A 104 7.20 19.99 -9.96
C SER A 104 5.91 19.36 -9.47
N SER A 105 5.90 18.02 -9.49
CA SER A 105 4.83 17.17 -8.97
C SER A 105 5.39 16.08 -8.07
N ASP A 106 4.57 15.67 -7.12
CA ASP A 106 4.83 14.59 -6.17
C ASP A 106 3.67 13.59 -6.19
N GLY A 107 3.97 12.29 -6.12
CA GLY A 107 2.98 11.22 -6.03
C GLY A 107 3.03 10.56 -4.67
N HIS A 108 2.06 10.84 -3.81
CA HIS A 108 2.08 10.44 -2.39
C HIS A 108 1.36 9.11 -2.12
N CYS A 109 0.28 8.81 -2.85
CA CYS A 109 -0.51 7.61 -2.63
C CYS A 109 -1.00 7.03 -3.97
N VAL A 110 -1.12 5.71 -4.01
CA VAL A 110 -1.78 4.97 -5.08
C VAL A 110 -2.96 4.20 -4.48
N SER A 111 -4.10 4.19 -5.18
CA SER A 111 -5.30 3.47 -4.76
C SER A 111 -5.04 1.98 -4.57
N GLY A 112 -5.89 1.32 -3.77
CA GLY A 112 -5.76 -0.11 -3.49
C GLY A 112 -5.73 -0.97 -4.75
N ASP A 113 -6.54 -0.64 -5.76
CA ASP A 113 -6.56 -1.31 -7.06
C ASP A 113 -5.41 -0.94 -8.02
N GLY A 114 -4.51 -0.05 -7.61
CA GLY A 114 -3.31 0.34 -8.36
C GLY A 114 -3.55 1.29 -9.53
N ARG A 115 -4.76 1.86 -9.68
CA ARG A 115 -5.12 2.65 -10.87
C ARG A 115 -4.95 4.15 -10.70
N VAL A 116 -5.28 4.68 -9.53
CA VAL A 116 -5.34 6.12 -9.28
C VAL A 116 -4.16 6.52 -8.41
N ILE A 117 -3.36 7.47 -8.89
CA ILE A 117 -2.27 8.09 -8.13
C ILE A 117 -2.70 9.49 -7.73
N VAL A 118 -2.43 9.88 -6.48
CA VAL A 118 -2.76 11.20 -5.94
C VAL A 118 -1.54 11.88 -5.36
N GLY A 119 -1.54 13.21 -5.40
CA GLY A 119 -0.47 14.02 -4.82
C GLY A 119 -0.66 15.51 -5.05
N GLY A 120 0.43 16.26 -5.05
CA GLY A 120 0.49 17.70 -5.32
C GLY A 120 1.21 18.04 -6.62
N VAL A 121 0.75 19.07 -7.31
CA VAL A 121 1.43 19.63 -8.49
C VAL A 121 1.51 21.15 -8.38
N SER A 122 2.62 21.73 -8.85
CA SER A 122 2.78 23.19 -8.87
C SER A 122 1.69 23.89 -9.69
N PRO A 123 1.20 25.06 -9.24
CA PRO A 123 1.71 25.89 -8.13
C PRO A 123 1.22 25.51 -6.70
N GLY A 124 0.63 24.33 -6.49
CA GLY A 124 0.17 23.86 -5.18
C GLY A 124 -1.25 23.34 -5.24
N GLU A 125 -1.50 22.34 -6.06
CA GLU A 125 -2.84 21.81 -6.32
C GLU A 125 -2.88 20.30 -6.18
N ALA A 126 -3.88 19.80 -5.47
CA ALA A 126 -4.20 18.39 -5.37
C ALA A 126 -4.65 17.85 -6.73
N TYR A 127 -4.16 16.68 -7.11
CA TYR A 127 -4.56 16.02 -8.34
C TYR A 127 -4.82 14.53 -8.13
N TYR A 128 -5.56 13.94 -9.06
CA TYR A 128 -5.50 12.51 -9.30
C TYR A 128 -5.07 12.24 -10.74
N TRP A 129 -4.39 11.12 -10.92
CA TRP A 129 -3.77 10.73 -12.18
C TRP A 129 -3.99 9.25 -12.42
N ILE A 130 -4.49 8.92 -13.61
CA ILE A 130 -4.60 7.56 -14.14
C ILE A 130 -3.66 7.48 -15.35
N PRO A 131 -2.52 6.77 -15.23
CA PRO A 131 -1.48 6.75 -16.27
C PRO A 131 -2.00 6.38 -17.66
N GLY A 132 -1.82 7.30 -18.62
CA GLY A 132 -2.25 7.14 -20.01
C GLY A 132 -3.76 7.29 -20.26
N VAL A 133 -4.53 7.65 -19.24
CA VAL A 133 -6.00 7.77 -19.32
C VAL A 133 -6.45 9.18 -18.97
N GLU A 134 -6.13 9.64 -17.77
CA GLU A 134 -6.70 10.87 -17.22
C GLU A 134 -5.74 11.56 -16.25
N PHE A 135 -5.78 12.89 -16.24
CA PHE A 135 -5.15 13.73 -15.24
C PHE A 135 -6.12 14.83 -14.87
N TYR A 136 -6.45 14.91 -13.59
CA TYR A 136 -7.47 15.83 -13.09
C TYR A 136 -6.94 16.63 -11.91
N ARG A 137 -7.06 17.95 -12.03
CA ARG A 137 -6.72 18.95 -11.01
C ARG A 137 -7.96 19.23 -10.18
N MET A 138 -7.89 18.99 -8.86
CA MET A 138 -9.05 19.03 -7.97
C MET A 138 -9.43 20.44 -7.50
N GLY A 139 -8.55 21.42 -7.67
CA GLY A 139 -8.72 22.76 -7.09
C GLY A 139 -8.44 22.78 -5.58
N ASP A 140 -9.04 23.74 -4.88
CA ASP A 140 -8.86 24.05 -3.47
C ASP A 140 -10.20 24.22 -2.72
N LEU A 141 -10.13 24.37 -1.40
CA LEU A 141 -11.30 24.74 -0.61
C LEU A 141 -11.63 26.23 -0.82
N PRO A 142 -12.92 26.60 -0.87
CA PRO A 142 -13.31 27.96 -1.18
C PRO A 142 -12.83 28.98 -0.13
N GLY A 143 -12.47 30.17 -0.64
CA GLY A 143 -12.17 31.39 0.13
C GLY A 143 -10.82 31.41 0.85
N GLY A 144 -9.98 30.38 0.69
CA GLY A 144 -8.58 30.38 1.11
C GLY A 144 -7.62 30.89 0.02
N SER A 145 -6.31 30.79 0.28
CA SER A 145 -5.31 30.86 -0.80
C SER A 145 -5.36 29.59 -1.64
N PHE A 146 -5.11 29.70 -2.95
CA PHE A 146 -5.07 28.54 -3.84
C PHE A 146 -3.89 27.62 -3.50
N SER A 147 -4.17 26.61 -2.67
CA SER A 147 -3.19 25.67 -2.15
C SER A 147 -3.88 24.41 -1.66
N SER A 148 -3.58 23.26 -2.27
CA SER A 148 -4.06 21.95 -1.86
C SER A 148 -3.05 20.85 -2.19
N LYS A 149 -3.10 19.76 -1.41
CA LYS A 149 -2.37 18.51 -1.66
C LYS A 149 -3.22 17.31 -1.23
N ALA A 150 -3.19 16.26 -2.05
CA ALA A 150 -3.76 14.96 -1.70
C ALA A 150 -2.69 14.04 -1.09
N TRP A 151 -3.06 13.30 -0.06
CA TRP A 151 -2.15 12.42 0.70
C TRP A 151 -2.62 10.96 0.73
N GLY A 152 -3.92 10.71 0.57
CA GLY A 152 -4.48 9.35 0.62
C GLY A 152 -5.68 9.16 -0.30
N ALA A 153 -5.92 7.92 -0.71
CA ALA A 153 -7.05 7.51 -1.53
C ALA A 153 -7.60 6.16 -1.04
N ASP A 154 -8.90 5.95 -1.22
CA ASP A 154 -9.55 4.67 -0.94
C ASP A 154 -9.16 3.58 -1.98
N TRP A 155 -9.79 2.40 -1.90
CA TRP A 155 -9.44 1.27 -2.76
C TRP A 155 -9.56 1.60 -4.26
N GLU A 156 -10.60 2.32 -4.66
CA GLU A 156 -10.89 2.63 -6.08
C GLU A 156 -10.34 4.01 -6.51
N GLY A 157 -9.84 4.81 -5.58
CA GLY A 157 -9.52 6.22 -5.81
C GLY A 157 -10.76 7.11 -6.01
N ALA A 158 -11.92 6.66 -5.54
CA ALA A 158 -13.18 7.39 -5.61
C ALA A 158 -13.32 8.41 -4.47
N VAL A 159 -12.67 8.15 -3.34
CA VAL A 159 -12.57 9.05 -2.19
C VAL A 159 -11.11 9.42 -1.98
N ILE A 160 -10.80 10.70 -2.02
CA ILE A 160 -9.44 11.22 -1.86
C ILE A 160 -9.40 12.19 -0.69
N VAL A 161 -8.36 12.10 0.12
CA VAL A 161 -8.17 12.99 1.28
C VAL A 161 -6.86 13.73 1.19
N GLY A 162 -6.83 14.88 1.86
CA GLY A 162 -5.61 15.61 2.03
C GLY A 162 -5.82 16.89 2.79
N SER A 163 -5.16 17.95 2.34
CA SER A 163 -5.20 19.25 3.00
C SER A 163 -5.26 20.39 2.00
N ALA A 164 -6.07 21.40 2.29
CA ALA A 164 -6.20 22.60 1.48
C ALA A 164 -6.36 23.83 2.37
N SER A 165 -5.96 24.99 1.87
CA SER A 165 -6.28 26.27 2.52
C SER A 165 -7.77 26.57 2.34
N SER A 166 -8.42 27.09 3.39
CA SER A 166 -9.84 27.45 3.36
C SER A 166 -10.06 28.87 3.90
N GLU A 167 -11.25 29.45 3.72
CA GLU A 167 -11.59 30.73 4.39
C GLU A 167 -11.70 30.58 5.91
N ARG A 168 -12.12 29.38 6.36
CA ARG A 168 -12.47 29.10 7.76
C ARG A 168 -11.23 28.79 8.60
N SER A 169 -10.21 28.19 7.99
CA SER A 169 -8.88 28.02 8.56
C SER A 169 -7.99 29.14 8.01
N ARG A 170 -7.43 30.00 8.87
CA ARG A 170 -6.40 30.99 8.43
C ARG A 170 -5.10 30.33 7.93
N ASN A 171 -5.13 29.02 7.65
CA ASN A 171 -3.99 28.18 7.33
C ASN A 171 -4.40 26.99 6.43
N ILE A 172 -4.66 25.82 7.02
CA ILE A 172 -4.89 24.55 6.31
C ILE A 172 -6.05 23.80 7.00
N GLU A 173 -6.93 23.19 6.21
CA GLU A 173 -8.02 22.31 6.62
C GLU A 173 -7.93 20.97 5.86
N ALA A 174 -8.16 19.87 6.57
CA ALA A 174 -8.26 18.55 5.98
C ALA A 174 -9.49 18.49 5.07
N PHE A 175 -9.39 17.84 3.92
CA PHE A 175 -10.52 17.67 3.02
C PHE A 175 -10.80 16.20 2.72
N ILE A 176 -12.03 15.95 2.29
CA ILE A 176 -12.46 14.78 1.53
C ILE A 176 -12.94 15.25 0.16
N TRP A 177 -12.56 14.53 -0.89
CA TRP A 177 -12.95 14.80 -2.26
C TRP A 177 -13.64 13.60 -2.88
N THR A 178 -14.73 13.85 -3.59
CA THR A 178 -15.39 12.90 -4.48
C THR A 178 -15.71 13.58 -5.81
N SER A 179 -15.90 12.80 -6.87
CA SER A 179 -16.32 13.34 -8.17
C SER A 179 -17.71 13.99 -8.14
N GLN A 180 -18.55 13.61 -7.18
CA GLN A 180 -19.91 14.13 -7.03
C GLN A 180 -19.95 15.45 -6.24
N ASP A 181 -19.20 15.53 -5.14
CA ASP A 181 -19.31 16.63 -4.17
C ASP A 181 -18.17 17.65 -4.30
N GLY A 182 -17.12 17.31 -5.05
CA GLY A 182 -15.89 18.11 -5.10
C GLY A 182 -15.15 18.06 -3.76
N MET A 183 -14.36 19.11 -3.48
CA MET A 183 -13.56 19.21 -2.25
C MET A 183 -14.41 19.74 -1.09
N VAL A 184 -14.51 18.96 -0.01
CA VAL A 184 -15.27 19.30 1.20
C VAL A 184 -14.34 19.28 2.41
N GLY A 185 -14.33 20.36 3.18
CA GLY A 185 -13.52 20.48 4.40
C GLY A 185 -14.08 19.64 5.56
N LEU A 186 -13.19 19.01 6.33
CA LEU A 186 -13.52 18.17 7.48
C LEU A 186 -13.60 18.95 8.80
N GLY A 187 -13.27 20.24 8.80
CA GLY A 187 -13.17 21.06 9.99
C GLY A 187 -11.98 20.72 10.89
N GLY A 188 -12.07 21.12 12.15
CA GLY A 188 -11.09 20.82 13.20
C GLY A 188 -11.80 20.45 14.51
N LEU A 189 -11.03 20.14 15.56
CA LEU A 189 -11.60 19.85 16.88
C LEU A 189 -12.29 21.09 17.49
N ASP A 190 -11.69 22.27 17.31
CA ASP A 190 -12.32 23.55 17.63
C ASP A 190 -12.94 24.16 16.36
N PRO A 191 -14.28 24.35 16.31
CA PRO A 191 -14.94 24.96 15.17
C PRO A 191 -14.53 26.43 14.93
N ASN A 192 -13.89 27.10 15.90
CA ASN A 192 -13.42 28.49 15.79
C ASN A 192 -11.94 28.60 15.41
N HIS A 193 -11.19 27.50 15.47
CA HIS A 193 -9.76 27.48 15.17
C HIS A 193 -9.42 26.25 14.34
N ILE A 194 -9.85 26.28 13.09
CA ILE A 194 -9.69 25.15 12.18
C ILE A 194 -8.23 25.04 11.76
N TYR A 195 -7.60 23.96 12.18
CA TYR A 195 -6.34 23.46 11.65
C TYR A 195 -6.44 21.94 11.61
N SER A 196 -6.34 21.37 10.41
CA SER A 196 -6.34 19.93 10.23
C SER A 196 -5.65 19.54 8.93
N LEU A 197 -5.07 18.33 8.91
CA LEU A 197 -4.48 17.72 7.72
C LEU A 197 -4.79 16.23 7.77
N ALA A 198 -5.41 15.70 6.72
CA ALA A 198 -5.58 14.27 6.54
C ALA A 198 -4.32 13.67 5.89
N SER A 199 -3.82 12.59 6.46
CA SER A 199 -2.64 11.86 5.97
C SER A 199 -3.00 10.48 5.41
N GLY A 200 -4.12 9.89 5.84
CA GLY A 200 -4.54 8.56 5.42
C GLY A 200 -6.05 8.34 5.49
N ILE A 201 -6.50 7.31 4.78
CA ILE A 201 -7.90 6.89 4.71
C ILE A 201 -8.00 5.36 4.63
N SER A 202 -9.04 4.76 5.22
CA SER A 202 -9.32 3.32 5.09
C SER A 202 -9.70 2.92 3.66
N SER A 203 -9.57 1.64 3.32
CA SER A 203 -9.85 1.12 1.97
C SER A 203 -11.27 1.36 1.49
N ASP A 204 -12.23 1.42 2.41
CA ASP A 204 -13.64 1.66 2.13
C ASP A 204 -14.02 3.15 2.11
N GLY A 205 -13.04 4.04 2.32
CA GLY A 205 -13.22 5.48 2.28
C GLY A 205 -13.95 6.07 3.50
N THR A 206 -14.18 5.30 4.57
CA THR A 206 -15.07 5.73 5.66
C THR A 206 -14.36 6.34 6.88
N ILE A 207 -13.08 6.03 7.09
CA ILE A 207 -12.29 6.52 8.22
C ILE A 207 -11.10 7.32 7.70
N VAL A 208 -11.00 8.58 8.12
CA VAL A 208 -9.91 9.49 7.77
C VAL A 208 -9.07 9.77 9.01
N VAL A 209 -7.74 9.79 8.86
CA VAL A 209 -6.80 10.08 9.94
C VAL A 209 -5.83 11.18 9.57
N GLY A 210 -5.21 11.77 10.59
CA GLY A 210 -4.10 12.68 10.41
C GLY A 210 -3.85 13.49 11.66
N LYS A 211 -3.70 14.79 11.50
CA LYS A 211 -3.41 15.72 12.61
C LYS A 211 -4.28 16.94 12.61
N THR A 212 -4.53 17.43 13.81
CA THR A 212 -5.38 18.60 14.10
C THR A 212 -4.81 19.34 15.30
N ARG A 213 -5.45 20.42 15.72
CA ARG A 213 -5.01 21.21 16.88
C ARG A 213 -6.06 21.16 17.99
N SER A 214 -5.64 20.75 19.18
CA SER A 214 -6.36 21.02 20.43
C SER A 214 -5.99 22.43 20.93
N PRO A 215 -6.68 22.99 21.94
CA PRO A 215 -6.28 24.27 22.53
C PRO A 215 -4.83 24.29 23.05
N GLU A 216 -4.29 23.14 23.47
CA GLU A 216 -2.98 22.98 24.09
C GLU A 216 -1.88 22.62 23.09
N THR A 217 -2.15 21.74 22.12
CA THR A 217 -1.11 21.18 21.24
C THR A 217 -1.66 20.63 19.91
N GLN A 218 -0.76 20.15 19.04
CA GLN A 218 -1.17 19.34 17.88
C GLN A 218 -1.41 17.90 18.32
N VAL A 219 -2.50 17.31 17.86
CA VAL A 219 -2.93 15.96 18.23
C VAL A 219 -3.31 15.17 16.98
N ALA A 220 -3.23 13.85 17.06
CA ALA A 220 -3.72 12.98 16.01
C ALA A 220 -5.25 12.89 16.07
N PHE A 221 -5.90 12.76 14.91
CA PHE A 221 -7.34 12.57 14.85
C PHE A 221 -7.75 11.31 14.08
N ARG A 222 -8.97 10.86 14.39
CA ARG A 222 -9.80 9.97 13.57
C ARG A 222 -11.11 10.69 13.25
N TRP A 223 -11.52 10.64 11.99
CA TRP A 223 -12.76 11.24 11.51
C TRP A 223 -13.63 10.20 10.82
N THR A 224 -14.94 10.27 11.08
CA THR A 224 -15.97 9.57 10.33
C THR A 224 -17.10 10.53 9.97
N ALA A 225 -17.88 10.21 8.94
CA ALA A 225 -19.02 11.04 8.56
C ALA A 225 -20.13 11.10 9.63
N GLU A 226 -20.22 10.09 10.49
CA GLU A 226 -21.24 9.99 11.55
C GLU A 226 -20.83 10.77 12.81
N GLU A 227 -19.56 10.66 13.20
CA GLU A 227 -19.08 11.18 14.49
C GLU A 227 -18.33 12.51 14.36
N GLY A 228 -17.86 12.83 13.16
CA GLY A 228 -16.96 13.96 12.94
C GLY A 228 -15.54 13.67 13.44
N MET A 229 -14.79 14.73 13.75
CA MET A 229 -13.38 14.63 14.14
C MET A 229 -13.23 14.37 15.64
N HIS A 230 -12.47 13.33 15.99
CA HIS A 230 -12.10 13.00 17.36
C HIS A 230 -10.59 12.88 17.52
N GLU A 231 -10.07 13.37 18.65
CA GLU A 231 -8.68 13.11 19.05
C GLU A 231 -8.45 11.63 19.35
N LEU A 232 -7.29 11.09 18.97
CA LEU A 232 -6.91 9.69 19.25
C LEU A 232 -6.47 9.46 20.70
N SER A 233 -5.73 10.40 21.28
CA SER A 233 -5.22 10.27 22.64
C SER A 233 -6.31 10.61 23.67
N ARG A 234 -6.38 9.81 24.74
CA ARG A 234 -7.13 10.13 25.98
C ARG A 234 -6.21 10.09 27.20
N SER A 235 -4.89 10.17 26.97
CA SER A 235 -3.87 9.83 27.96
C SER A 235 -2.87 10.97 28.14
N GLU A 236 -2.57 11.29 29.40
CA GLU A 236 -1.56 12.30 29.77
C GLU A 236 -0.12 11.89 29.38
N LYS A 237 0.10 10.65 28.94
CA LYS A 237 1.43 10.16 28.51
C LYS A 237 1.86 10.69 27.14
N TRP A 238 0.91 11.09 26.31
CA TRP A 238 1.15 11.55 24.95
C TRP A 238 1.00 13.06 24.88
N GLY A 239 2.07 13.74 24.47
CA GLY A 239 2.07 15.18 24.20
C GLY A 239 1.65 15.49 22.77
N TRP A 240 2.44 16.30 22.05
CA TRP A 240 2.27 16.49 20.60
C TRP A 240 2.30 15.13 19.88
N HIS A 241 1.37 14.87 18.98
CA HIS A 241 1.35 13.64 18.19
C HIS A 241 0.62 13.83 16.85
N GLN A 242 0.82 12.91 15.91
CA GLN A 242 0.11 12.86 14.63
C GLN A 242 0.00 11.43 14.12
N ALA A 243 -1.14 11.11 13.50
CA ALA A 243 -1.26 9.90 12.69
C ALA A 243 -0.59 10.13 11.33
N GLN A 244 0.09 9.10 10.83
CA GLN A 244 0.70 9.06 9.50
C GLN A 244 -0.12 8.16 8.58
N GLY A 245 -0.46 6.96 9.04
CA GLY A 245 -1.16 5.95 8.27
C GLY A 245 -2.29 5.29 9.03
N ILE A 246 -3.15 4.59 8.29
CA ILE A 246 -4.22 3.75 8.81
C ILE A 246 -4.22 2.45 8.03
N SER A 247 -4.44 1.33 8.72
CA SER A 247 -4.54 0.04 8.07
C SER A 247 -5.74 0.01 7.12
N PRO A 248 -5.68 -0.80 6.05
CA PRO A 248 -6.77 -0.97 5.09
C PRO A 248 -8.16 -1.17 5.70
N ASP A 249 -8.20 -1.98 6.76
CA ASP A 249 -9.40 -2.32 7.51
C ASP A 249 -9.88 -1.25 8.50
N GLY A 250 -9.14 -0.15 8.62
CA GLY A 250 -9.45 0.94 9.53
C GLY A 250 -9.28 0.61 11.01
N SER A 251 -8.79 -0.58 11.34
CA SER A 251 -8.70 -1.10 12.72
C SER A 251 -7.44 -0.63 13.46
N VAL A 252 -6.39 -0.27 12.72
CA VAL A 252 -5.11 0.18 13.28
C VAL A 252 -4.72 1.52 12.70
N ILE A 253 -4.41 2.48 13.56
CA ILE A 253 -3.85 3.78 13.17
C ILE A 253 -2.41 3.84 13.66
N VAL A 254 -1.50 4.33 12.82
CA VAL A 254 -0.08 4.44 13.17
C VAL A 254 0.42 5.87 13.02
N GLY A 255 1.47 6.21 13.75
CA GLY A 255 2.08 7.52 13.68
C GLY A 255 3.20 7.66 14.68
N TYR A 256 3.42 8.88 15.14
CA TYR A 256 4.42 9.19 16.15
C TYR A 256 4.03 10.39 17.01
N GLY A 257 4.64 10.49 18.19
CA GLY A 257 4.38 11.59 19.12
C GLY A 257 5.35 11.64 20.27
N TYR A 258 5.31 12.73 21.03
CA TYR A 258 6.06 12.84 22.28
C TYR A 258 5.47 11.90 23.32
N TYR A 259 6.30 11.00 23.85
CA TYR A 259 5.90 10.00 24.84
C TYR A 259 6.68 10.17 26.15
N ASN A 260 5.97 10.43 27.26
CA ASN A 260 6.53 10.58 28.63
C ASN A 260 7.75 11.51 28.73
N ASP A 261 7.77 12.61 27.97
CA ASP A 261 8.90 13.53 27.82
C ASP A 261 10.18 12.92 27.20
N LEU A 262 10.26 11.61 26.92
CA LEU A 262 11.49 10.89 26.52
C LEU A 262 11.91 11.08 25.05
N GLY A 263 11.16 11.86 24.26
CA GLY A 263 11.37 12.04 22.82
C GLY A 263 10.18 11.58 21.97
N TYR A 264 10.38 11.51 20.66
CA TYR A 264 9.35 11.02 19.73
C TYR A 264 9.39 9.51 19.62
N ASP A 265 8.27 8.86 19.92
CA ASP A 265 8.09 7.43 19.75
C ASP A 265 7.04 7.15 18.68
N ALA A 266 7.24 6.05 17.96
CA ALA A 266 6.24 5.52 17.06
C ALA A 266 5.09 4.93 17.90
N PHE A 267 3.85 5.03 17.40
CA PHE A 267 2.71 4.43 18.06
C PHE A 267 1.87 3.58 17.11
N ARG A 268 1.17 2.63 17.73
CA ARG A 268 0.06 1.87 17.16
C ARG A 268 -1.17 2.14 18.02
N TRP A 269 -2.28 2.50 17.38
CA TRP A 269 -3.56 2.74 18.03
C TRP A 269 -4.61 1.74 17.56
N THR A 270 -5.40 1.24 18.50
CA THR A 270 -6.65 0.51 18.26
C THR A 270 -7.76 1.10 19.13
N GLU A 271 -9.03 0.85 18.79
CA GLU A 271 -10.13 1.30 19.65
C GLU A 271 -10.07 0.69 21.06
N GLU A 272 -9.60 -0.55 21.17
CA GLU A 272 -9.55 -1.30 22.43
C GLU A 272 -8.40 -0.84 23.34
N GLU A 273 -7.20 -0.67 22.76
CA GLU A 273 -5.97 -0.42 23.53
C GLU A 273 -5.61 1.07 23.60
N GLY A 274 -6.18 1.90 22.72
CA GLY A 274 -5.72 3.27 22.53
C GLY A 274 -4.30 3.32 21.97
N MET A 275 -3.61 4.45 22.19
CA MET A 275 -2.24 4.66 21.67
C MET A 275 -1.22 3.87 22.50
N THR A 276 -0.60 2.88 21.87
CA THR A 276 0.49 2.07 22.43
C THR A 276 1.80 2.41 21.73
N ALA A 277 2.85 2.70 22.50
CA ALA A 277 4.18 2.95 21.97
C ALA A 277 4.77 1.67 21.35
N LEU A 278 5.42 1.80 20.19
CA LEU A 278 6.08 0.70 19.49
C LEU A 278 7.56 0.57 19.87
N GLY A 279 8.15 1.64 20.41
CA GLY A 279 9.56 1.72 20.76
C GLY A 279 10.45 2.13 19.57
N VAL A 280 11.74 2.26 19.88
CA VAL A 280 12.83 2.60 18.95
C VAL A 280 13.89 1.49 18.99
N LEU A 281 14.75 1.40 17.98
CA LEU A 281 15.81 0.39 17.94
C LEU A 281 16.84 0.58 19.08
N ASP A 282 17.09 1.83 19.47
CA ASP A 282 17.97 2.19 20.57
C ASP A 282 17.19 3.00 21.60
N GLU A 283 16.96 2.40 22.78
CA GLU A 283 16.15 2.96 23.87
C GLU A 283 16.89 4.04 24.69
N THR A 284 18.04 4.56 24.24
CA THR A 284 18.66 5.69 24.94
C THR A 284 17.74 6.92 24.90
N PRO A 285 17.24 7.38 26.06
CA PRO A 285 16.22 8.42 26.09
C PRO A 285 16.73 9.72 25.45
N PHE A 286 15.84 10.44 24.77
CA PHE A 286 16.05 11.76 24.15
C PHE A 286 17.02 11.83 22.96
N LYS A 287 17.72 10.75 22.61
CA LYS A 287 18.70 10.77 21.52
C LYS A 287 18.10 10.32 20.19
N TYR A 288 17.21 9.33 20.22
CA TYR A 288 16.68 8.69 19.02
C TYR A 288 15.17 8.78 18.93
N GLN A 289 14.69 8.74 17.69
CA GLN A 289 13.29 8.93 17.35
C GLN A 289 12.84 7.81 16.42
N GLY A 290 11.57 7.43 16.56
CA GLY A 290 10.92 6.46 15.69
C GLY A 290 9.69 7.05 15.03
N ARG A 291 9.39 6.59 13.82
CA ARG A 291 8.11 6.84 13.16
C ARG A 291 7.56 5.56 12.56
N ALA A 292 6.27 5.35 12.75
CA ALA A 292 5.49 4.44 11.95
C ALA A 292 4.78 5.25 10.86
N GLU A 293 5.01 4.87 9.60
CA GLU A 293 4.50 5.60 8.43
C GLU A 293 3.25 4.91 7.86
N ASP A 294 3.22 3.58 7.83
CA ASP A 294 2.11 2.83 7.25
C ASP A 294 1.93 1.44 7.91
N ALA A 295 0.73 0.88 7.77
CA ALA A 295 0.33 -0.38 8.37
C ALA A 295 -0.42 -1.26 7.37
N SER A 296 0.00 -2.53 7.29
CA SER A 296 -0.75 -3.57 6.59
C SER A 296 -2.09 -3.85 7.28
N VAL A 297 -2.93 -4.70 6.68
CA VAL A 297 -4.23 -5.08 7.26
C VAL A 297 -4.06 -5.57 8.71
N ARG A 298 -4.87 -5.03 9.64
CA ARG A 298 -4.77 -5.25 11.10
C ARG A 298 -3.47 -4.82 11.78
N GLY A 299 -2.57 -4.13 11.07
CA GLY A 299 -1.27 -3.73 11.58
C GLY A 299 -0.35 -4.90 11.95
N TRP A 300 -0.44 -6.02 11.24
CA TRP A 300 0.48 -7.17 11.44
C TRP A 300 1.92 -6.82 11.11
N ILE A 301 2.07 -6.02 10.06
CA ILE A 301 3.31 -5.39 9.62
C ILE A 301 3.07 -3.89 9.67
N ILE A 302 3.91 -3.19 10.41
CA ILE A 302 4.00 -1.72 10.42
C ILE A 302 5.38 -1.35 9.91
N VAL A 303 5.45 -0.39 8.99
CA VAL A 303 6.72 0.07 8.40
C VAL A 303 6.99 1.51 8.81
N GLY A 304 8.26 1.87 8.77
CA GLY A 304 8.69 3.21 9.12
C GLY A 304 10.20 3.31 9.22
N TRP A 305 10.66 4.11 10.17
CA TRP A 305 12.07 4.29 10.43
C TRP A 305 12.37 4.53 11.91
N SER A 306 13.61 4.25 12.31
CA SER A 306 14.14 4.55 13.64
C SER A 306 15.55 5.11 13.49
N ASP A 307 15.87 6.14 14.26
CA ASP A 307 17.23 6.68 14.34
C ASP A 307 18.13 5.80 15.22
N GLU A 308 19.41 5.73 14.87
CA GLU A 308 20.49 5.06 15.61
C GLU A 308 21.77 5.89 15.55
N ASP A 309 22.82 5.46 16.26
CA ASP A 309 24.13 6.13 16.33
C ASP A 309 24.77 6.37 14.95
N ASP A 310 24.59 5.42 14.04
CA ASP A 310 25.13 5.43 12.69
C ASP A 310 24.10 5.87 11.63
N GLY A 311 23.02 6.52 12.09
CA GLY A 311 21.99 7.11 11.24
C GLY A 311 20.66 6.37 11.26
N ARG A 312 19.73 6.87 10.47
CA ARG A 312 18.36 6.34 10.38
C ARG A 312 18.34 4.99 9.68
N LYS A 313 17.54 4.04 10.19
CA LYS A 313 17.28 2.75 9.55
C LYS A 313 15.81 2.58 9.17
N ALA A 314 15.56 1.97 8.02
CA ALA A 314 14.24 1.48 7.68
C ALA A 314 13.90 0.29 8.59
N VAL A 315 12.69 0.30 9.17
CA VAL A 315 12.27 -0.73 10.12
C VAL A 315 10.95 -1.36 9.75
N VAL A 316 10.77 -2.59 10.22
CA VAL A 316 9.51 -3.31 10.26
C VAL A 316 9.20 -3.63 11.70
N TRP A 317 8.00 -3.29 12.15
CA TRP A 317 7.47 -3.76 13.42
C TRP A 317 6.45 -4.88 13.21
N THR A 318 6.50 -5.85 14.11
CA THR A 318 5.52 -6.93 14.20
C THR A 318 5.07 -7.15 15.64
N PRO A 319 3.85 -7.65 15.89
CA PRO A 319 3.39 -7.91 17.25
C PRO A 319 4.25 -8.89 18.05
N ARG A 320 4.95 -9.85 17.41
CA ARG A 320 5.74 -10.85 18.14
C ARG A 320 7.21 -10.50 18.29
N ARG A 321 7.80 -9.90 17.26
CA ARG A 321 9.23 -9.60 17.26
C ARG A 321 9.54 -8.15 17.62
N GLY A 322 8.54 -7.30 17.74
CA GLY A 322 8.75 -5.87 17.93
C GLY A 322 9.39 -5.25 16.68
N ILE A 323 10.23 -4.24 16.91
CA ILE A 323 10.94 -3.51 15.85
C ILE A 323 12.14 -4.29 15.32
N LEU A 324 12.25 -4.39 14.00
CA LEU A 324 13.31 -5.09 13.28
C LEU A 324 13.90 -4.16 12.20
N ARG A 325 15.22 -4.19 12.02
CA ARG A 325 15.87 -3.53 10.88
C ARG A 325 15.52 -4.27 9.59
N LEU A 326 15.00 -3.55 8.58
CA LEU A 326 14.56 -4.17 7.31
C LEU A 326 15.75 -4.79 6.56
N GLY A 327 16.89 -4.12 6.52
CA GLY A 327 18.11 -4.64 5.88
C GLY A 327 18.63 -5.92 6.53
N GLU A 328 18.72 -5.96 7.86
CA GLU A 328 19.16 -7.15 8.59
C GLU A 328 18.17 -8.30 8.42
N LEU A 329 16.86 -8.02 8.45
CA LEU A 329 15.83 -9.02 8.18
C LEU A 329 16.01 -9.63 6.79
N LEU A 330 16.25 -8.82 5.76
CA LEU A 330 16.45 -9.30 4.40
C LEU A 330 17.72 -10.14 4.25
N ALA A 331 18.84 -9.66 4.78
CA ALA A 331 20.13 -10.33 4.66
C ALA A 331 20.20 -11.61 5.51
N ASN A 332 19.83 -11.50 6.79
CA ASN A 332 20.07 -12.57 7.77
C ASN A 332 18.95 -13.62 7.78
N ASP A 333 17.68 -13.19 7.72
CA ASP A 333 16.55 -14.13 7.82
C ASP A 333 16.17 -14.69 6.44
N PHE A 334 16.35 -13.91 5.37
CA PHE A 334 15.91 -14.29 4.02
C PHE A 334 17.04 -14.50 3.01
N GLY A 335 18.30 -14.22 3.37
CA GLY A 335 19.45 -14.46 2.50
C GLY A 335 19.49 -13.59 1.25
N VAL A 336 18.89 -12.39 1.29
CA VAL A 336 18.94 -11.43 0.17
C VAL A 336 20.31 -10.76 0.16
N ASP A 337 20.99 -10.81 -0.99
CA ASP A 337 22.20 -10.02 -1.21
C ASP A 337 21.81 -8.55 -1.44
N LEU A 338 22.20 -7.70 -0.50
CA LEU A 338 21.93 -6.26 -0.55
C LEU A 338 22.97 -5.50 -1.38
N GLY A 339 24.11 -6.11 -1.71
CA GLY A 339 25.21 -5.40 -2.35
C GLY A 339 25.65 -4.18 -1.54
N THR A 340 25.43 -2.99 -2.09
CA THR A 340 25.80 -1.69 -1.49
C THR A 340 24.61 -0.96 -0.85
N TRP A 341 23.43 -1.58 -0.81
CA TRP A 341 22.21 -0.95 -0.30
C TRP A 341 22.19 -0.80 1.22
N GLU A 342 21.85 0.40 1.64
CA GLU A 342 21.42 0.76 2.99
C GLU A 342 20.02 1.39 2.91
N MET A 343 19.06 0.87 3.68
CA MET A 343 17.68 1.35 3.67
C MET A 343 17.43 2.29 4.84
N TYR A 344 16.88 3.48 4.57
CA TYR A 344 16.71 4.54 5.57
C TYR A 344 15.27 4.71 6.03
N SER A 345 14.31 4.63 5.11
CA SER A 345 12.89 4.80 5.45
C SER A 345 12.04 3.78 4.71
N GLY A 346 11.11 3.12 5.42
CA GLY A 346 9.97 2.45 4.81
C GLY A 346 8.76 3.37 4.86
N PHE A 347 8.18 3.72 3.72
CA PHE A 347 7.07 4.68 3.65
C PHE A 347 5.70 4.01 3.50
N ALA A 348 5.62 2.90 2.77
CA ALA A 348 4.35 2.22 2.55
C ALA A 348 4.51 0.71 2.47
N VAL A 349 3.44 0.01 2.81
CA VAL A 349 3.36 -1.45 2.82
C VAL A 349 2.07 -1.92 2.14
N SER A 350 2.17 -2.98 1.33
CA SER A 350 1.00 -3.60 0.72
C SER A 350 0.06 -4.18 1.76
N TYR A 351 -1.20 -4.42 1.40
CA TYR A 351 -2.24 -4.86 2.33
C TYR A 351 -1.88 -6.20 2.99
N ASP A 352 -1.19 -7.07 2.26
CA ASP A 352 -0.71 -8.35 2.76
C ASP A 352 0.56 -8.27 3.64
N GLY A 353 1.12 -7.08 3.85
CA GLY A 353 2.29 -6.85 4.70
C GLY A 353 3.61 -7.25 4.07
N LYS A 354 3.62 -7.47 2.76
CA LYS A 354 4.57 -8.39 2.15
C LYS A 354 5.39 -7.74 1.03
N THR A 355 4.93 -6.59 0.55
CA THR A 355 5.70 -5.64 -0.26
C THR A 355 5.87 -4.36 0.52
N ILE A 356 7.10 -3.86 0.63
CA ILE A 356 7.45 -2.62 1.33
C ILE A 356 8.17 -1.72 0.33
N VAL A 357 7.82 -0.45 0.32
CA VAL A 357 8.52 0.56 -0.48
C VAL A 357 9.05 1.67 0.40
N GLY A 358 10.09 2.33 -0.06
CA GLY A 358 10.76 3.36 0.70
C GLY A 358 11.94 3.94 -0.04
N GLU A 359 12.86 4.50 0.73
CA GLU A 359 14.09 5.11 0.21
C GLU A 359 15.32 4.50 0.88
N GLY A 360 16.38 4.39 0.09
CA GLY A 360 17.68 3.99 0.58
C GLY A 360 18.77 4.69 -0.18
N TRP A 361 19.98 4.27 0.13
CA TRP A 361 21.19 4.69 -0.54
C TRP A 361 21.99 3.48 -0.95
N HIS A 362 22.61 3.56 -2.12
CA HIS A 362 23.51 2.54 -2.62
C HIS A 362 24.61 3.16 -3.46
N PHE A 363 25.64 2.38 -3.76
CA PHE A 363 26.71 2.81 -4.65
C PHE A 363 26.56 2.19 -6.03
N GLU A 364 26.62 3.05 -7.05
CA GLU A 364 26.79 2.65 -8.44
C GLU A 364 28.01 3.37 -9.03
N ASN A 365 28.92 2.62 -9.66
CA ASN A 365 30.13 3.17 -10.30
C ASN A 365 31.02 4.06 -9.39
N GLY A 366 30.93 3.87 -8.06
CA GLY A 366 31.71 4.63 -7.07
C GLY A 366 31.04 5.93 -6.61
N GLU A 367 29.83 6.22 -7.07
CA GLU A 367 28.99 7.34 -6.62
C GLU A 367 27.84 6.82 -5.76
N GLY A 368 27.54 7.56 -4.69
CA GLY A 368 26.44 7.24 -3.78
C GLY A 368 25.13 7.84 -4.30
N ILE A 369 24.10 7.02 -4.43
CA ILE A 369 22.83 7.35 -5.07
C ILE A 369 21.70 7.13 -4.06
N THR A 370 20.84 8.14 -3.89
CA THR A 370 19.57 7.95 -3.17
C THR A 370 18.52 7.46 -4.15
N GLU A 371 17.90 6.34 -3.82
CA GLU A 371 16.96 5.68 -4.72
C GLU A 371 15.79 5.05 -3.96
N GLY A 372 14.62 5.13 -4.56
CA GLY A 372 13.45 4.41 -4.11
C GLY A 372 13.66 2.91 -4.25
N PHE A 373 13.24 2.14 -3.25
CA PHE A 373 13.27 0.68 -3.31
C PHE A 373 11.88 0.08 -3.27
N LEU A 374 11.78 -1.13 -3.81
CA LEU A 374 10.73 -2.10 -3.50
C LEU A 374 11.38 -3.36 -2.95
N VAL A 375 10.87 -3.80 -1.80
CA VAL A 375 11.23 -5.07 -1.18
C VAL A 375 10.00 -5.97 -1.17
N ARG A 376 10.20 -7.24 -1.54
CA ARG A 376 9.23 -8.31 -1.28
C ARG A 376 9.81 -9.21 -0.20
N ILE A 377 9.05 -9.42 0.88
CA ILE A 377 9.40 -10.33 1.97
C ILE A 377 8.45 -11.53 2.00
N PRO A 378 8.90 -12.70 2.47
CA PRO A 378 8.03 -13.75 3.01
C PRO A 378 7.30 -13.27 4.28
N CYS A 379 6.46 -14.12 4.87
CA CYS A 379 5.88 -13.77 6.17
C CYS A 379 6.95 -13.85 7.28
N ILE A 380 6.99 -12.87 8.19
CA ILE A 380 8.03 -12.72 9.23
C ILE A 380 7.74 -13.55 10.50
N ASP A 381 6.50 -13.55 11.00
CA ASP A 381 6.17 -14.07 12.34
C ASP A 381 5.38 -15.39 12.35
N ASP A 382 4.68 -15.69 11.25
CA ASP A 382 3.82 -16.86 11.17
C ASP A 382 3.51 -17.23 9.71
N CYS A 383 4.43 -17.96 9.08
CA CYS A 383 4.13 -18.64 7.81
C CYS A 383 3.13 -19.80 8.00
N ASP A 384 2.98 -20.29 9.24
CA ASP A 384 2.19 -21.48 9.56
C ASP A 384 0.78 -21.16 10.07
N ARG A 385 0.50 -19.93 10.51
CA ARG A 385 -0.87 -19.38 10.51
C ARG A 385 -1.25 -18.91 9.12
N CYS A 386 -1.47 -19.91 8.26
CA CYS A 386 -2.05 -19.78 6.92
C CYS A 386 -1.35 -18.78 6.01
N SER A 387 -0.07 -19.05 5.71
CA SER A 387 0.49 -18.68 4.41
C SER A 387 -0.46 -19.15 3.32
N PHE A 388 -1.21 -18.23 2.67
CA PHE A 388 -1.67 -18.19 1.26
C PHE A 388 -1.94 -19.49 0.45
N ARG A 389 -2.01 -20.68 1.05
CA ARG A 389 -1.92 -21.99 0.39
C ARG A 389 -3.24 -22.71 0.31
N GLU A 390 -4.26 -22.27 1.06
CA GLU A 390 -5.64 -22.67 0.78
C GLU A 390 -6.52 -21.42 0.69
N ARG A 391 -6.43 -20.73 -0.44
CA ARG A 391 -7.50 -19.80 -0.85
C ARG A 391 -8.72 -20.65 -1.15
N MET A 392 -9.63 -20.76 -0.18
CA MET A 392 -10.98 -21.20 -0.50
C MET A 392 -11.70 -20.01 -1.12
N THR A 393 -11.90 -20.13 -2.42
CA THR A 393 -12.50 -19.10 -3.26
C THR A 393 -13.94 -19.47 -3.55
N GLY A 394 -14.83 -18.52 -3.29
CA GLY A 394 -16.25 -18.62 -3.58
C GLY A 394 -16.72 -17.38 -4.33
N THR A 395 -17.95 -17.40 -4.82
CA THR A 395 -18.59 -16.20 -5.35
C THR A 395 -19.87 -15.96 -4.58
N CYS A 396 -19.97 -14.82 -3.91
CA CYS A 396 -21.18 -14.41 -3.21
C CYS A 396 -21.90 -13.33 -3.99
N LYS A 397 -23.24 -13.42 -4.06
CA LYS A 397 -24.08 -12.37 -4.63
C LYS A 397 -24.89 -11.73 -3.51
N PRO A 398 -24.87 -10.39 -3.34
CA PRO A 398 -25.68 -9.72 -2.34
C PRO A 398 -27.16 -9.90 -2.61
N ARG A 399 -27.92 -9.97 -1.52
CA ARG A 399 -29.38 -9.84 -1.54
C ARG A 399 -29.75 -8.44 -2.03
N GLY A 400 -31.02 -8.23 -2.36
CA GLY A 400 -31.51 -6.94 -2.87
C GLY A 400 -31.30 -5.75 -1.93
N ASP A 401 -30.96 -5.99 -0.66
CA ASP A 401 -30.60 -5.00 0.36
C ASP A 401 -29.08 -4.74 0.47
N GLY A 402 -28.28 -5.30 -0.45
CA GLY A 402 -26.82 -5.18 -0.44
C GLY A 402 -26.15 -5.99 0.67
N THR A 403 -26.83 -6.97 1.27
CA THR A 403 -26.24 -7.83 2.31
C THR A 403 -25.85 -9.20 1.77
N VAL A 404 -24.71 -9.71 2.24
CA VAL A 404 -24.28 -11.10 2.06
C VAL A 404 -24.00 -11.66 3.44
N LYS A 405 -24.55 -12.83 3.73
CA LYS A 405 -24.11 -13.61 4.89
C LYS A 405 -23.22 -14.74 4.38
N VAL A 406 -22.02 -14.80 4.91
CA VAL A 406 -21.06 -15.84 4.56
C VAL A 406 -20.95 -16.81 5.71
N ILE A 407 -20.98 -18.10 5.39
CA ILE A 407 -20.81 -19.18 6.35
C ILE A 407 -19.64 -20.03 5.89
N ALA A 408 -18.60 -20.11 6.71
CA ALA A 408 -17.55 -21.11 6.57
C ALA A 408 -17.82 -22.25 7.56
N LYS A 409 -17.78 -23.49 7.07
CA LYS A 409 -17.82 -24.70 7.89
C LYS A 409 -16.49 -25.42 7.79
N LEU A 410 -15.73 -25.43 8.89
CA LEU A 410 -14.41 -26.05 8.97
C LEU A 410 -14.54 -27.57 9.20
N SER A 411 -13.69 -28.36 8.54
CA SER A 411 -13.58 -29.80 8.77
C SER A 411 -12.64 -30.16 9.94
N GLY A 412 -12.04 -29.17 10.62
CA GLY A 412 -11.04 -29.38 11.67
C GLY A 412 -10.50 -28.13 12.40
N GLY A 413 -11.31 -27.07 12.59
CA GLY A 413 -10.87 -25.83 13.23
C GLY A 413 -10.97 -25.79 14.76
N ARG A 414 -10.14 -24.97 15.42
CA ARG A 414 -10.26 -24.70 16.86
C ARG A 414 -11.50 -23.86 17.14
N VAL A 415 -12.36 -24.31 18.06
CA VAL A 415 -13.44 -23.47 18.61
C VAL A 415 -12.82 -22.22 19.21
N GLY A 416 -13.38 -21.06 18.92
CA GLY A 416 -12.82 -19.77 19.33
C GLY A 416 -11.79 -19.18 18.37
N ALA A 417 -11.38 -19.88 17.31
CA ALA A 417 -10.53 -19.29 16.27
C ALA A 417 -11.29 -18.18 15.51
N THR A 418 -10.62 -17.09 15.18
CA THR A 418 -11.20 -16.01 14.37
C THR A 418 -10.89 -16.28 12.91
N LEU A 419 -11.92 -16.34 12.05
CA LEU A 419 -11.73 -16.40 10.60
C LEU A 419 -11.94 -15.03 9.99
N THR A 420 -11.20 -14.77 8.92
CA THR A 420 -11.30 -13.51 8.17
C THR A 420 -11.88 -13.78 6.80
N PHE A 421 -13.03 -13.20 6.52
CA PHE A 421 -13.68 -13.27 5.23
C PHE A 421 -13.33 -12.00 4.46
N CYS A 422 -12.83 -12.12 3.24
CA CYS A 422 -12.55 -10.99 2.36
C CYS A 422 -13.36 -11.12 1.07
N LEU A 423 -14.02 -10.06 0.64
CA LEU A 423 -14.66 -9.95 -0.67
C LEU A 423 -13.81 -9.09 -1.60
N ASP A 424 -13.71 -9.51 -2.86
CA ASP A 424 -13.00 -8.84 -3.95
C ASP A 424 -11.56 -8.45 -3.59
N TYR A 425 -10.78 -9.40 -3.07
CA TYR A 425 -9.38 -9.16 -2.73
C TYR A 425 -9.21 -7.96 -1.78
N TYR A 426 -9.96 -7.94 -0.67
CA TYR A 426 -9.85 -6.98 0.45
C TYR A 426 -10.69 -5.69 0.35
N LYS A 427 -11.57 -5.53 -0.64
CA LYS A 427 -12.52 -4.39 -0.67
C LYS A 427 -13.45 -4.33 0.53
N ALA A 428 -13.90 -5.49 0.99
CA ALA A 428 -14.68 -5.62 2.21
C ALA A 428 -14.19 -6.85 2.96
N PHE A 429 -14.09 -6.75 4.28
CA PHE A 429 -13.73 -7.89 5.12
C PHE A 429 -14.66 -7.96 6.33
N ALA A 430 -14.74 -9.14 6.92
CA ALA A 430 -15.47 -9.39 8.14
C ALA A 430 -14.79 -10.51 8.91
N GLU A 431 -14.82 -10.41 10.24
CA GLU A 431 -14.35 -11.46 11.12
C GLU A 431 -15.51 -12.27 11.66
N ALA A 432 -15.30 -13.56 11.87
CA ALA A 432 -16.21 -14.36 12.66
C ALA A 432 -15.47 -15.46 13.40
N THR A 433 -15.88 -15.66 14.64
CA THR A 433 -15.34 -16.72 15.50
C THR A 433 -15.97 -18.06 15.16
N VAL A 434 -15.15 -19.11 15.14
CA VAL A 434 -15.57 -20.50 14.99
C VAL A 434 -16.35 -20.93 16.22
N ASN A 435 -17.63 -21.22 16.04
CA ASN A 435 -18.49 -21.73 17.10
C ASN A 435 -18.23 -23.22 17.40
N GLU A 436 -18.93 -23.77 18.40
CA GLU A 436 -18.80 -25.18 18.80
C GLU A 436 -19.13 -26.17 17.66
N ASP A 437 -19.93 -25.77 16.67
CA ASP A 437 -20.27 -26.59 15.49
C ASP A 437 -19.20 -26.52 14.38
N GLY A 438 -18.07 -25.85 14.62
CA GLY A 438 -17.02 -25.64 13.62
C GLY A 438 -17.40 -24.64 12.53
N ARG A 439 -18.38 -23.75 12.78
CA ARG A 439 -18.86 -22.75 11.81
C ARG A 439 -18.49 -21.35 12.23
N ALA A 440 -18.11 -20.53 11.26
CA ALA A 440 -17.97 -19.09 11.43
C ALA A 440 -18.91 -18.37 10.47
N LYS A 441 -19.59 -17.33 10.95
CA LYS A 441 -20.61 -16.58 10.19
C LYS A 441 -20.25 -15.11 10.13
N ALA A 442 -19.89 -14.63 8.96
CA ALA A 442 -19.66 -13.22 8.69
C ALA A 442 -20.86 -12.60 7.98
N ARG A 443 -21.10 -11.31 8.24
CA ARG A 443 -22.11 -10.54 7.53
C ARG A 443 -21.48 -9.30 6.91
N PHE A 444 -21.66 -9.18 5.61
CA PHE A 444 -21.32 -7.99 4.84
C PHE A 444 -22.59 -7.20 4.57
N LYS A 445 -22.47 -5.87 4.60
CA LYS A 445 -23.56 -4.94 4.30
C LYS A 445 -23.06 -3.93 3.28
N ARG A 446 -23.99 -3.29 2.56
CA ARG A 446 -23.69 -2.22 1.59
C ARG A 446 -22.79 -2.68 0.43
N LEU A 447 -22.86 -3.96 0.07
CA LEU A 447 -22.12 -4.46 -1.09
C LEU A 447 -22.79 -4.03 -2.39
N PRO A 448 -22.01 -3.60 -3.41
CA PRO A 448 -22.53 -3.34 -4.75
C PRO A 448 -23.28 -4.55 -5.34
N PRO A 449 -24.30 -4.35 -6.19
CA PRO A 449 -24.96 -5.48 -6.84
C PRO A 449 -24.01 -6.19 -7.81
N GLY A 450 -23.75 -7.49 -7.59
CA GLY A 450 -22.91 -8.29 -8.47
C GLY A 450 -22.32 -9.51 -7.79
N PRO A 451 -21.60 -10.38 -8.52
CA PRO A 451 -20.78 -11.42 -7.91
C PRO A 451 -19.54 -10.80 -7.26
N HIS A 452 -19.29 -11.12 -5.99
CA HIS A 452 -18.06 -10.77 -5.28
C HIS A 452 -17.21 -12.01 -5.02
N HIS A 453 -15.91 -11.90 -5.23
CA HIS A 453 -14.95 -12.96 -5.00
C HIS A 453 -14.65 -13.10 -3.51
N LEU A 454 -15.15 -14.17 -2.90
CA LEU A 454 -14.91 -14.47 -1.51
C LEU A 454 -13.59 -15.21 -1.34
N THR A 455 -12.76 -14.72 -0.44
CA THR A 455 -11.55 -15.38 0.04
C THR A 455 -11.67 -15.54 1.55
N LEU A 456 -11.43 -16.76 2.05
CA LEU A 456 -11.29 -17.01 3.47
C LEU A 456 -9.80 -16.98 3.84
N LYS A 457 -9.44 -16.17 4.83
CA LYS A 457 -8.07 -16.04 5.35
C LYS A 457 -8.08 -16.51 6.80
N GLU A 458 -7.13 -17.39 7.10
CA GLU A 458 -7.06 -18.28 8.26
C GLU A 458 -7.99 -19.49 8.15
N CYS A 459 -7.41 -20.66 7.88
CA CYS A 459 -8.05 -21.95 7.98
C CYS A 459 -7.01 -23.03 8.35
N ASP A 460 -6.95 -23.39 9.63
CA ASP A 460 -6.29 -24.61 10.12
C ASP A 460 -7.03 -25.90 9.70
N ALA A 461 -7.95 -25.83 8.74
CA ALA A 461 -8.72 -26.96 8.20
C ALA A 461 -9.44 -26.61 6.88
N PRO A 462 -9.70 -27.60 6.00
CA PRO A 462 -10.62 -27.43 4.88
C PRO A 462 -11.96 -26.81 5.31
N ALA A 463 -12.50 -25.90 4.53
CA ALA A 463 -13.74 -25.18 4.81
C ALA A 463 -14.71 -25.25 3.64
N ASP A 464 -15.93 -25.69 3.88
CA ASP A 464 -17.01 -25.45 2.93
C ASP A 464 -17.53 -24.05 3.15
N VAL A 465 -17.44 -23.22 2.11
CA VAL A 465 -17.85 -21.82 2.16
C VAL A 465 -19.12 -21.61 1.36
N GLY A 466 -20.17 -21.15 2.04
CA GLY A 466 -21.48 -20.85 1.46
C GLY A 466 -21.89 -19.40 1.67
N CYS A 467 -22.65 -18.87 0.72
CA CYS A 467 -23.24 -17.53 0.79
C CYS A 467 -24.76 -17.68 0.94
N GLU A 468 -25.35 -17.02 1.93
CA GLU A 468 -26.79 -16.93 2.21
C GLU A 468 -27.35 -15.52 1.97
#